data_AF-A0A919YEW5-F1
#
_entry.id   AF-A0A919YEW5-F1
#
_cell.length_a   1.000
_cell.length_b   1.000
_cell.length_c   1.000
_cell.angle_alpha   90.00
_cell.angle_beta   90.00
_cell.angle_gamma   90.00
#
_symmetry.space_group_name_H-M   'P 1'
#
loop_
_entity.id
_entity.type
_entity.pdbx_description
1 polymer ?
#
loop_
_entity_poly.entity_id
_entity_poly.type
_entity_poly.pdbx_seq_one_letter_code
_entity_poly.pdbx_strand_id
1 'polypeptide(L)'
;MKLSVESISEQIRNRVDAKFSVLLANLAEELAYDFMFAPKYGITHRYDPPWDYSGMLNRTNGSFSIGDYYSVEDFFNEYTGQSTASYVSGIGFFHKRFEEKYEDLIREFVFECYIEVLSETDDNLLVQLLLERGYDVAETEKNDIIQTVTDYELFEEPFWYHYEIIERVKPLSFKMMIARGKNEATKKYHHQLVRWMEEEEKISFEKKGAQKLWNKLQKLFRLQKGSSLPKIEMKDYKMFLEFLDYNRISIEERIILAKYMGDKFSNKVCMCLKNGEGEW
;
A
#
# COMPACT_ATOMS: atom_id res chain seq x y z
N MET A 1 -38.66 19.95 -6.00
CA MET A 1 -38.73 18.52 -5.63
C MET A 1 -37.83 18.37 -4.41
N LYS A 2 -38.35 18.04 -3.22
CA LYS A 2 -37.50 17.85 -2.03
C LYS A 2 -36.73 16.55 -2.22
N LEU A 3 -35.43 16.62 -2.45
CA LEU A 3 -34.55 15.46 -2.38
C LEU A 3 -34.50 15.05 -0.90
N SER A 4 -34.94 13.82 -0.59
CA SER A 4 -34.80 13.22 0.75
C SER A 4 -33.48 12.44 0.84
N VAL A 5 -33.11 12.02 2.05
CA VAL A 5 -32.00 11.06 2.28
C VAL A 5 -32.15 9.84 1.37
N GLU A 6 -33.38 9.34 1.19
CA GLU A 6 -33.64 8.18 0.31
C GLU A 6 -33.31 8.50 -1.16
N SER A 7 -33.57 9.72 -1.61
CA SER A 7 -33.27 10.11 -2.99
C SER A 7 -31.77 10.21 -3.27
N ILE A 8 -30.96 10.66 -2.31
CA ILE A 8 -29.51 10.68 -2.46
C ILE A 8 -28.96 9.25 -2.38
N SER A 9 -29.48 8.45 -1.46
CA SER A 9 -29.16 7.01 -1.32
C SER A 9 -29.41 6.25 -2.63
N GLU A 10 -30.56 6.48 -3.27
CA GLU A 10 -30.89 5.90 -4.57
C GLU A 10 -29.94 6.38 -5.68
N GLN A 11 -29.53 7.65 -5.68
CA GLN A 11 -28.56 8.17 -6.62
C GLN A 11 -27.18 7.52 -6.47
N ILE A 12 -26.72 7.26 -5.24
CA ILE A 12 -25.47 6.54 -4.96
C ILE A 12 -25.54 5.12 -5.57
N ARG A 13 -26.63 4.39 -5.30
CA ARG A 13 -26.81 3.03 -5.85
C ARG A 13 -26.85 3.02 -7.38
N ASN A 14 -27.60 3.95 -7.97
CA ASN A 14 -27.65 4.13 -9.42
C ASN A 14 -26.29 4.47 -10.02
N ARG A 15 -25.46 5.27 -9.32
CA ARG A 15 -24.10 5.61 -9.75
C ARG A 15 -23.20 4.37 -9.77
N VAL A 16 -23.24 3.58 -8.70
CA VAL A 16 -22.50 2.30 -8.61
C VAL A 16 -22.94 1.35 -9.72
N ASP A 17 -24.24 1.21 -9.95
CA ASP A 17 -24.77 0.33 -11.01
C ASP A 17 -24.37 0.80 -12.41
N ALA A 18 -24.44 2.10 -12.69
CA ALA A 18 -24.02 2.67 -13.96
C ALA A 18 -22.52 2.41 -14.23
N LYS A 19 -21.70 2.43 -13.18
CA LYS A 19 -20.24 2.20 -13.27
C LYS A 19 -19.82 0.75 -13.00
N PHE A 20 -20.75 -0.16 -12.74
CA PHE A 20 -20.43 -1.55 -12.40
C PHE A 20 -19.60 -2.26 -13.49
N SER A 21 -19.82 -1.91 -14.76
CA SER A 21 -19.02 -2.45 -15.87
C SER A 21 -17.55 -2.04 -15.84
N VAL A 22 -17.24 -0.85 -15.30
CA VAL A 22 -15.88 -0.35 -15.06
C VAL A 22 -15.25 -1.09 -13.90
N LEU A 23 -15.98 -1.25 -12.79
CA LEU A 23 -15.54 -2.07 -11.66
C LEU A 23 -15.17 -3.49 -12.11
N LEU A 24 -16.02 -4.14 -12.92
CA LEU A 24 -15.73 -5.49 -13.42
C LEU A 24 -14.48 -5.54 -14.33
N ALA A 25 -14.18 -4.48 -15.07
CA ALA A 25 -12.96 -4.42 -15.86
C ALA A 25 -11.72 -4.34 -14.97
N ASN A 26 -11.75 -3.46 -13.96
CA ASN A 26 -10.66 -3.28 -13.00
C ASN A 26 -10.44 -4.55 -12.17
N LEU A 27 -11.51 -5.15 -11.64
CA LEU A 27 -11.45 -6.42 -10.93
C LEU A 27 -10.88 -7.54 -11.79
N ALA A 28 -11.29 -7.63 -13.06
CA ALA A 28 -10.74 -8.63 -13.97
C ALA A 28 -9.23 -8.48 -14.15
N GLU A 29 -8.73 -7.25 -14.29
CA GLU A 29 -7.29 -6.96 -14.37
C GLU A 29 -6.56 -7.40 -13.09
N GLU A 30 -7.03 -6.98 -11.92
CA GLU A 30 -6.38 -7.33 -10.65
C GLU A 30 -6.43 -8.84 -10.37
N LEU A 31 -7.57 -9.50 -10.64
CA LEU A 31 -7.72 -10.96 -10.55
C LEU A 31 -6.75 -11.68 -11.47
N ALA A 32 -6.65 -11.25 -12.73
CA ALA A 32 -5.71 -11.82 -13.68
C ALA A 32 -4.26 -11.64 -13.22
N TYR A 33 -3.94 -10.47 -12.66
CA TYR A 33 -2.60 -10.19 -12.15
C TYR A 33 -2.25 -11.11 -10.98
N ASP A 34 -3.11 -11.18 -9.96
CA ASP A 34 -2.85 -12.01 -8.78
C ASP A 34 -2.81 -13.51 -9.15
N PHE A 35 -3.75 -13.98 -9.96
CA PHE A 35 -3.76 -15.36 -10.43
C PHE A 35 -2.50 -15.75 -11.21
N MET A 36 -1.97 -14.85 -12.07
CA MET A 36 -0.84 -15.17 -12.93
C MET A 36 0.51 -15.00 -12.23
N PHE A 37 0.64 -14.03 -11.34
CA PHE A 37 1.94 -13.57 -10.84
C PHE A 37 2.08 -13.64 -9.31
N ALA A 38 0.98 -13.74 -8.55
CA ALA A 38 1.09 -13.90 -7.11
C ALA A 38 1.56 -15.32 -6.75
N PRO A 39 2.38 -15.46 -5.70
CA PRO A 39 2.73 -16.77 -5.18
C PRO A 39 1.52 -17.46 -4.55
N LYS A 40 1.41 -18.77 -4.74
CA LYS A 40 0.41 -19.59 -4.02
C LYS A 40 0.91 -19.94 -2.64
N TYR A 41 0.07 -19.76 -1.62
CA TYR A 41 0.39 -20.04 -0.22
C TYR A 41 -0.50 -21.13 0.36
N GLY A 42 0.00 -21.86 1.35
CA GLY A 42 -0.77 -22.77 2.17
C GLY A 42 -0.39 -22.63 3.63
N ILE A 43 -1.27 -23.08 4.52
CA ILE A 43 -1.00 -23.10 5.95
C ILE A 43 -0.27 -24.40 6.30
N THR A 44 0.80 -24.30 7.09
CA THR A 44 1.45 -25.44 7.74
C THR A 44 1.20 -25.40 9.25
N HIS A 45 0.93 -26.57 9.81
CA HIS A 45 0.80 -26.82 11.24
C HIS A 45 1.99 -27.65 11.74
N ARG A 46 3.18 -27.38 11.19
CA ARG A 46 4.40 -28.13 11.56
C ARG A 46 4.81 -27.87 13.01
N TYR A 47 4.58 -26.65 13.50
CA TYR A 47 5.01 -26.20 14.81
C TYR A 47 3.85 -25.96 15.78
N ASP A 48 2.63 -25.87 15.25
CA ASP A 48 1.40 -25.63 16.01
C ASP A 48 0.38 -26.73 15.70
N PRO A 49 -0.46 -27.15 16.66
CA PRO A 49 -1.49 -28.14 16.40
C PRO A 49 -2.50 -27.68 15.33
N PRO A 50 -3.09 -28.59 14.53
CA PRO A 50 -4.06 -28.21 13.49
C PRO A 50 -5.35 -27.55 13.98
N TRP A 51 -5.67 -27.70 15.27
CA TRP A 51 -6.84 -27.08 15.91
C TRP A 51 -6.54 -25.68 16.47
N ASP A 52 -5.28 -25.26 16.48
CA ASP A 52 -4.89 -23.90 16.78
C ASP A 52 -4.89 -23.11 15.47
N TYR A 53 -5.69 -22.05 15.39
CA TYR A 53 -5.85 -21.22 14.18
C TYR A 53 -4.60 -20.35 13.90
N SER A 54 -3.46 -20.71 14.49
CA SER A 54 -2.19 -19.99 14.53
C SER A 54 -1.13 -20.51 13.55
N GLY A 55 -1.50 -21.40 12.62
CA GLY A 55 -0.57 -22.01 11.66
C GLY A 55 0.29 -20.99 10.91
N MET A 56 1.33 -21.47 10.22
CA MET A 56 2.24 -20.57 9.50
C MET A 56 1.93 -20.60 8.00
N LEU A 57 1.83 -19.44 7.36
CA LEU A 57 1.78 -19.37 5.90
C LEU A 57 3.13 -19.72 5.31
N ASN A 58 3.14 -20.71 4.43
CA ASN A 58 4.28 -21.06 3.62
C ASN A 58 3.95 -20.88 2.15
N ARG A 59 4.88 -20.24 1.44
CA ARG A 59 4.84 -20.23 -0.02
C ARG A 59 4.96 -21.66 -0.52
N THR A 60 4.02 -22.06 -1.36
CA THR A 60 4.07 -23.33 -2.06
C THR A 60 4.99 -23.21 -3.29
N ASN A 61 5.52 -24.34 -3.76
CA ASN A 61 6.26 -24.37 -5.02
C ASN A 61 5.34 -24.39 -6.26
N GLY A 62 4.02 -24.36 -6.06
CA GLY A 62 3.03 -24.38 -7.13
C GLY A 62 2.61 -22.99 -7.58
N SER A 63 1.98 -22.94 -8.76
CA SER A 63 1.20 -21.80 -9.25
C SER A 63 -0.29 -22.09 -9.13
N PHE A 64 -1.12 -21.06 -9.24
CA PHE A 64 -2.55 -21.25 -9.42
C PHE A 64 -2.85 -21.94 -10.76
N SER A 65 -3.85 -22.82 -10.76
CA SER A 65 -4.34 -23.52 -11.96
C SER A 65 -5.77 -23.08 -12.21
N ILE A 66 -6.06 -22.67 -13.45
CA ILE A 66 -7.38 -22.12 -13.80
C ILE A 66 -8.50 -23.16 -13.67
N GLY A 67 -8.16 -24.45 -13.75
CA GLY A 67 -9.12 -25.55 -13.61
C GLY A 67 -9.56 -25.78 -12.16
N ASP A 68 -8.86 -25.18 -11.19
CA ASP A 68 -9.14 -25.36 -9.76
C ASP A 68 -10.28 -24.43 -9.28
N TYR A 69 -10.65 -23.44 -10.09
CA TYR A 69 -11.60 -22.37 -9.71
C TYR A 69 -12.70 -22.25 -10.76
N TYR A 70 -13.94 -22.44 -10.35
CA TYR A 70 -15.11 -22.25 -11.20
C TYR A 70 -15.63 -20.81 -11.12
N SER A 71 -15.78 -20.29 -9.89
CA SER A 71 -16.25 -18.94 -9.58
C SER A 71 -15.14 -18.06 -9.00
N VAL A 72 -15.37 -16.75 -8.97
CA VAL A 72 -14.46 -15.80 -8.30
C VAL A 72 -14.36 -16.10 -6.80
N GLU A 73 -15.46 -16.53 -6.18
CA GLU A 73 -15.51 -16.97 -4.78
C GLU A 73 -14.53 -18.11 -4.48
N ASP A 74 -14.36 -19.06 -5.39
CA ASP A 74 -13.41 -20.17 -5.20
C ASP A 74 -11.98 -19.62 -5.03
N PHE A 75 -11.61 -18.60 -5.81
CA PHE A 75 -10.29 -17.97 -5.73
C PHE A 75 -10.15 -17.04 -4.53
N PHE A 76 -11.24 -16.37 -4.11
CA PHE A 76 -11.24 -15.48 -2.93
C PHE A 76 -10.79 -16.19 -1.65
N ASN A 77 -10.99 -17.50 -1.56
CA ASN A 77 -10.55 -18.32 -0.43
C ASN A 77 -9.04 -18.58 -0.37
N GLU A 78 -8.28 -18.26 -1.43
CA GLU A 78 -6.83 -18.42 -1.47
C GLU A 78 -6.12 -17.36 -0.61
N TYR A 79 -4.94 -17.71 -0.10
CA TYR A 79 -4.16 -16.82 0.77
C TYR A 79 -3.28 -15.85 -0.03
N THR A 80 -3.23 -14.59 0.42
CA THR A 80 -2.38 -13.54 -0.16
C THR A 80 -0.90 -13.66 0.24
N GLY A 81 -0.61 -14.45 1.27
CA GLY A 81 0.71 -14.51 1.91
C GLY A 81 0.89 -13.52 3.06
N GLN A 82 -0.07 -12.62 3.29
CA GLN A 82 -0.03 -11.68 4.41
C GLN A 82 -0.65 -12.28 5.67
N SER A 83 -0.11 -11.90 6.83
CA SER A 83 -0.64 -12.29 8.14
C SER A 83 -0.63 -11.11 9.09
N THR A 84 -1.61 -11.07 9.97
CA THR A 84 -1.79 -10.04 11.01
C THR A 84 -1.85 -10.72 12.37
N ALA A 85 -1.22 -10.12 13.37
CA ALA A 85 -1.30 -10.63 14.74
C ALA A 85 -2.76 -10.57 15.21
N SER A 86 -3.21 -11.65 15.84
CA SER A 86 -4.55 -11.73 16.42
C SER A 86 -4.48 -11.35 17.90
N TYR A 87 -5.49 -10.59 18.35
CA TYR A 87 -5.71 -10.28 19.77
C TYR A 87 -6.68 -11.28 20.44
N VAL A 88 -7.15 -12.28 19.69
CA VAL A 88 -8.05 -13.33 20.18
C VAL A 88 -7.23 -14.44 20.83
N SER A 89 -7.55 -14.77 22.08
CA SER A 89 -6.88 -15.85 22.82
C SER A 89 -6.97 -17.17 22.06
N GLY A 90 -5.84 -17.85 21.84
CA GLY A 90 -5.78 -19.10 21.09
C GLY A 90 -5.84 -18.94 19.58
N ILE A 91 -5.64 -17.72 19.06
CA ILE A 91 -5.39 -17.47 17.64
C ILE A 91 -4.14 -16.59 17.59
N GLY A 92 -3.02 -17.13 17.13
CA GLY A 92 -1.77 -16.38 17.02
C GLY A 92 -1.81 -15.35 15.88
N PHE A 93 -2.18 -15.81 14.69
CA PHE A 93 -2.19 -15.01 13.47
C PHE A 93 -3.47 -15.20 12.67
N PHE A 94 -3.99 -14.11 12.10
CA PHE A 94 -4.99 -14.16 11.03
C PHE A 94 -4.29 -14.05 9.68
N HIS A 95 -4.57 -15.01 8.80
CA HIS A 95 -4.03 -15.04 7.44
C HIS A 95 -5.01 -14.41 6.47
N LYS A 96 -4.59 -13.35 5.79
CA LYS A 96 -5.44 -12.63 4.84
C LYS A 96 -5.65 -13.46 3.57
N ARG A 97 -6.91 -13.59 3.17
CA ARG A 97 -7.30 -14.19 1.90
C ARG A 97 -7.47 -13.10 0.84
N PHE A 98 -7.71 -13.54 -0.39
CA PHE A 98 -7.98 -12.62 -1.48
C PHE A 98 -9.35 -11.96 -1.34
N GLU A 99 -10.31 -12.61 -0.66
CA GLU A 99 -11.62 -12.02 -0.35
C GLU A 99 -11.49 -10.64 0.29
N GLU A 100 -10.72 -10.51 1.38
CA GLU A 100 -10.59 -9.24 2.10
C GLU A 100 -9.90 -8.17 1.22
N LYS A 101 -8.94 -8.57 0.39
CA LYS A 101 -8.27 -7.66 -0.56
C LYS A 101 -9.27 -7.08 -1.57
N TYR A 102 -10.12 -7.92 -2.16
CA TYR A 102 -11.07 -7.47 -3.18
C TYR A 102 -12.28 -6.78 -2.58
N GLU A 103 -12.65 -7.12 -1.35
CA GLU A 103 -13.64 -6.36 -0.59
C GLU A 103 -13.18 -4.91 -0.37
N ASP A 104 -11.92 -4.70 0.04
CA ASP A 104 -11.35 -3.36 0.20
C ASP A 104 -11.41 -2.56 -1.12
N LEU A 105 -11.08 -3.18 -2.26
CA LEU A 105 -11.14 -2.55 -3.58
C LEU A 105 -12.59 -2.18 -3.97
N ILE A 106 -13.55 -3.08 -3.74
CA ILE A 106 -14.96 -2.83 -4.03
C ILE A 106 -15.50 -1.72 -3.10
N ARG A 107 -15.09 -1.71 -1.83
CA ARG A 107 -15.45 -0.67 -0.86
C ARG A 107 -14.94 0.70 -1.30
N GLU A 108 -13.68 0.80 -1.71
CA GLU A 108 -13.10 2.04 -2.27
C GLU A 108 -13.90 2.52 -3.49
N PHE A 109 -14.25 1.63 -4.42
CA PHE A 109 -15.06 1.98 -5.58
C PHE A 109 -16.47 2.50 -5.23
N VAL A 110 -17.15 1.85 -4.28
CA VAL A 110 -18.47 2.31 -3.80
C VAL A 110 -18.34 3.67 -3.12
N PHE A 111 -17.28 3.85 -2.33
CA PHE A 111 -16.99 5.11 -1.65
C PHE A 111 -16.69 6.25 -2.65
N GLU A 112 -15.95 5.99 -3.72
CA GLU A 112 -15.76 6.97 -4.80
C GLU A 112 -17.08 7.40 -5.44
N CYS A 113 -17.97 6.44 -5.74
CA CYS A 113 -19.31 6.75 -6.28
C CYS A 113 -20.14 7.59 -5.30
N TYR A 114 -20.02 7.30 -4.00
CA TYR A 114 -20.64 8.08 -2.93
C TYR A 114 -20.15 9.53 -2.90
N ILE A 115 -18.83 9.75 -2.90
CA ILE A 115 -18.23 11.09 -2.90
C ILE A 115 -18.61 11.87 -4.15
N GLU A 116 -18.69 11.23 -5.32
CA GLU A 116 -19.15 11.88 -6.55
C GLU A 116 -20.58 12.41 -6.44
N VAL A 117 -21.51 11.59 -5.93
CA VAL A 117 -22.91 12.02 -5.78
C VAL A 117 -23.02 13.16 -4.77
N LEU A 118 -22.27 13.12 -3.66
CA LEU A 118 -22.25 14.23 -2.70
C LEU A 118 -21.68 15.51 -3.32
N SER A 119 -20.64 15.40 -4.14
CA SER A 119 -20.03 16.55 -4.83
C SER A 119 -20.96 17.20 -5.85
N GLU A 120 -21.94 16.45 -6.37
CA GLU A 120 -22.98 16.94 -7.28
C GLU A 120 -24.24 17.43 -6.54
N THR A 121 -24.36 17.14 -5.25
CA THR A 121 -25.50 17.54 -4.42
C THR A 121 -25.32 18.98 -3.93
N ASP A 122 -26.41 19.74 -3.84
CA ASP A 122 -26.39 21.11 -3.29
C ASP A 122 -25.96 21.09 -1.81
N ASP A 123 -24.91 21.82 -1.47
CA ASP A 123 -24.38 21.94 -0.11
C ASP A 123 -25.46 22.37 0.88
N ASN A 124 -26.38 23.25 0.49
CA ASN A 124 -27.46 23.73 1.36
C ASN A 124 -28.40 22.58 1.76
N LEU A 125 -28.61 21.63 0.86
CA LEU A 125 -29.41 20.45 1.14
C LEU A 125 -28.67 19.53 2.11
N LEU A 126 -27.37 19.29 1.91
CA LEU A 126 -26.57 18.46 2.80
C LEU A 126 -26.52 19.05 4.23
N VAL A 127 -26.33 20.37 4.34
CA VAL A 127 -26.39 21.11 5.60
C VAL A 127 -27.76 20.98 6.26
N GLN A 128 -28.84 21.13 5.48
CA GLN A 128 -30.19 20.95 6.01
C GLN A 128 -30.40 19.53 6.56
N LEU A 129 -29.95 18.50 5.84
CA LEU A 129 -30.06 17.11 6.29
C LEU A 129 -29.27 16.83 7.58
N LEU A 130 -28.07 17.42 7.70
CA LEU A 130 -27.27 17.36 8.92
C LEU A 130 -27.98 18.03 10.10
N LEU A 131 -28.53 19.24 9.90
CA LEU A 131 -29.29 19.97 10.91
C LEU A 131 -30.57 19.23 11.32
N GLU A 132 -31.28 18.60 10.37
CA GLU A 132 -32.47 17.78 10.63
C GLU A 132 -32.16 16.57 11.53
N ARG A 133 -30.92 16.06 11.50
CA ARG A 133 -30.44 15.01 12.41
C ARG A 133 -29.81 15.54 13.70
N GLY A 134 -29.75 16.86 13.89
CA GLY A 134 -29.24 17.50 15.10
C GLY A 134 -27.73 17.64 15.17
N TYR A 135 -27.02 17.54 14.04
CA TYR A 135 -25.58 17.79 13.99
C TYR A 135 -25.26 19.29 13.95
N ASP A 136 -24.18 19.70 14.61
CA ASP A 136 -23.67 21.06 14.56
C ASP A 136 -22.78 21.25 13.32
N VAL A 137 -23.06 22.30 12.55
CA VAL A 137 -22.45 22.63 11.26
C VAL A 137 -22.08 24.11 11.16
N ALA A 138 -22.05 24.84 12.29
CA ALA A 138 -21.89 26.29 12.31
C ALA A 138 -20.58 26.81 11.70
N GLU A 139 -19.55 25.97 11.60
CA GLU A 139 -18.21 26.35 11.10
C GLU A 139 -17.76 25.53 9.87
N THR A 140 -18.63 24.73 9.25
CA THR A 140 -18.23 23.81 8.18
C THR A 140 -18.08 24.54 6.83
N GLU A 141 -16.89 24.50 6.23
CA GLU A 141 -16.64 24.97 4.85
C GLU A 141 -17.11 23.96 3.80
N LYS A 142 -17.29 24.39 2.54
CA LYS A 142 -17.86 23.55 1.47
C LYS A 142 -17.20 22.18 1.27
N ASN A 143 -15.86 22.12 1.17
CA ASN A 143 -15.16 20.83 1.02
C ASN A 143 -15.23 19.99 2.30
N ASP A 144 -15.34 20.66 3.45
CA ASP A 144 -15.50 20.02 4.74
C ASP A 144 -16.93 19.49 4.94
N ILE A 145 -17.94 19.99 4.21
CA ILE A 145 -19.32 19.47 4.30
C ILE A 145 -19.36 18.00 3.88
N ILE A 146 -18.69 17.61 2.80
CA ILE A 146 -18.64 16.21 2.38
C ILE A 146 -17.94 15.34 3.42
N GLN A 147 -16.81 15.83 3.96
CA GLN A 147 -16.10 15.15 5.04
C GLN A 147 -17.00 15.02 6.27
N THR A 148 -17.72 16.07 6.64
CA THR A 148 -18.64 16.13 7.78
C THR A 148 -19.81 15.16 7.60
N VAL A 149 -20.42 15.11 6.40
CA VAL A 149 -21.47 14.15 6.04
C VAL A 149 -20.96 12.71 6.16
N THR A 150 -19.70 12.48 5.80
CA THR A 150 -19.06 11.16 5.88
C THR A 150 -18.72 10.78 7.31
N ASP A 151 -18.13 11.69 8.08
CA ASP A 151 -17.74 11.50 9.48
C ASP A 151 -18.96 11.24 10.38
N TYR A 152 -20.09 11.89 10.08
CA TYR A 152 -21.35 11.63 10.76
C TYR A 152 -22.15 10.46 10.19
N GLU A 153 -21.60 9.74 9.20
CA GLU A 153 -22.22 8.56 8.58
C GLU A 153 -23.68 8.81 8.18
N LEU A 154 -23.96 9.98 7.58
CA LEU A 154 -25.33 10.41 7.27
C LEU A 154 -26.05 9.41 6.34
N PHE A 155 -25.26 8.73 5.50
CA PHE A 155 -25.68 7.68 4.58
C PHE A 155 -24.98 6.37 4.92
N GLU A 156 -25.72 5.27 4.83
CA GLU A 156 -25.21 3.95 5.19
C GLU A 156 -24.54 3.24 4.00
N GLU A 157 -24.90 3.59 2.75
CA GLU A 157 -24.37 3.01 1.50
C GLU A 157 -22.86 2.78 1.48
N PRO A 158 -21.98 3.76 1.84
CA PRO A 158 -20.54 3.55 1.82
C PRO A 158 -20.04 2.45 2.78
N PHE A 159 -20.83 2.04 3.78
CA PHE A 159 -20.42 1.10 4.82
C PHE A 159 -20.91 -0.33 4.61
N TRP A 160 -21.98 -0.54 3.86
CA TRP A 160 -22.52 -1.90 3.64
C TRP A 160 -22.79 -2.24 2.18
N TYR A 161 -23.00 -1.27 1.30
CA TYR A 161 -23.39 -1.57 -0.09
C TYR A 161 -22.29 -2.30 -0.86
N HIS A 162 -21.02 -2.13 -0.45
CA HIS A 162 -19.91 -2.92 -0.99
C HIS A 162 -20.09 -4.43 -0.76
N TYR A 163 -20.77 -4.86 0.31
CA TYR A 163 -21.13 -6.26 0.52
C TYR A 163 -22.17 -6.76 -0.49
N GLU A 164 -23.15 -5.94 -0.89
CA GLU A 164 -24.05 -6.35 -1.99
C GLU A 164 -23.31 -6.47 -3.32
N ILE A 165 -22.35 -5.57 -3.56
CA ILE A 165 -21.54 -5.61 -4.77
C ILE A 165 -20.60 -6.83 -4.80
N ILE A 166 -19.97 -7.20 -3.68
CA ILE A 166 -19.12 -8.39 -3.62
C ILE A 166 -19.93 -9.67 -3.85
N GLU A 167 -21.15 -9.77 -3.30
CA GLU A 167 -22.04 -10.91 -3.54
C GLU A 167 -22.49 -11.02 -5.01
N ARG A 168 -22.52 -9.91 -5.77
CA ARG A 168 -22.73 -9.94 -7.22
C ARG A 168 -21.50 -10.41 -8.00
N VAL A 169 -20.30 -10.20 -7.46
CA VAL A 169 -19.02 -10.56 -8.09
C VAL A 169 -18.64 -12.02 -7.84
N LYS A 170 -18.83 -12.52 -6.61
CA LYS A 170 -18.52 -13.89 -6.18
C LYS A 170 -18.96 -14.99 -7.16
N PRO A 171 -20.22 -15.02 -7.65
CA PRO A 171 -20.68 -16.09 -8.53
C PRO A 171 -20.20 -15.98 -9.98
N LEU A 172 -19.49 -14.92 -10.35
CA LEU A 172 -19.02 -14.73 -11.73
C LEU A 172 -18.00 -15.82 -12.11
N SER A 173 -17.98 -16.20 -13.38
CA SER A 173 -17.03 -17.19 -13.88
C SER A 173 -15.60 -16.67 -13.77
N PHE A 174 -14.78 -17.36 -12.97
CA PHE A 174 -13.39 -16.97 -12.77
C PHE A 174 -12.60 -17.00 -14.07
N LYS A 175 -12.76 -18.07 -14.85
CA LYS A 175 -12.12 -18.21 -16.17
C LYS A 175 -12.41 -17.03 -17.11
N MET A 176 -13.64 -16.51 -17.10
CA MET A 176 -14.00 -15.35 -17.92
C MET A 176 -13.34 -14.07 -17.40
N MET A 177 -13.31 -13.85 -16.08
CA MET A 177 -12.65 -12.70 -15.47
C MET A 177 -11.16 -12.68 -15.79
N ILE A 178 -10.47 -13.82 -15.63
CA ILE A 178 -9.05 -13.94 -15.97
C ILE A 178 -8.80 -13.69 -17.46
N ALA A 179 -9.62 -14.27 -18.34
CA ALA A 179 -9.49 -14.05 -19.78
C ALA A 179 -9.64 -12.58 -20.17
N ARG A 180 -10.57 -11.86 -19.51
CA ARG A 180 -10.82 -10.42 -19.74
C ARG A 180 -9.65 -9.55 -19.27
N GLY A 181 -9.08 -9.84 -18.10
CA GLY A 181 -8.02 -9.01 -17.50
C GLY A 181 -6.59 -9.35 -17.93
N LYS A 182 -6.37 -10.52 -18.53
CA LYS A 182 -5.03 -11.07 -18.84
C LYS A 182 -4.09 -10.08 -19.53
N ASN A 183 -4.58 -9.34 -20.51
CA ASN A 183 -3.73 -8.45 -21.30
C ASN A 183 -3.23 -7.27 -20.46
N GLU A 184 -4.11 -6.61 -19.72
CA GLU A 184 -3.73 -5.48 -18.86
C GLU A 184 -2.88 -5.95 -17.68
N ALA A 185 -3.22 -7.07 -17.05
CA ALA A 185 -2.39 -7.71 -16.03
C ALA A 185 -0.95 -7.98 -16.52
N THR A 186 -0.81 -8.50 -17.74
CA THR A 186 0.50 -8.75 -18.35
C THR A 186 1.26 -7.46 -18.58
N LYS A 187 0.61 -6.41 -19.12
CA LYS A 187 1.25 -5.09 -19.30
C LYS A 187 1.69 -4.50 -17.96
N LYS A 188 0.82 -4.54 -16.94
CA LYS A 188 1.09 -4.07 -15.58
C LYS A 188 2.32 -4.76 -15.01
N TYR A 189 2.43 -6.09 -15.15
CA TYR A 189 3.59 -6.86 -14.72
C TYR A 189 4.87 -6.46 -15.44
N HIS A 190 4.85 -6.32 -16.77
CA HIS A 190 6.03 -5.87 -17.52
C HIS A 190 6.48 -4.47 -17.10
N HIS A 191 5.54 -3.54 -16.89
CA HIS A 191 5.87 -2.20 -16.44
C HIS A 191 6.46 -2.18 -15.02
N GLN A 192 6.02 -3.08 -14.13
CA GLN A 192 6.63 -3.25 -12.81
C GLN A 192 8.04 -3.85 -12.91
N LEU A 193 8.24 -4.87 -13.75
CA LEU A 193 9.56 -5.46 -13.98
C LEU A 193 10.57 -4.43 -14.51
N VAL A 194 10.19 -3.63 -15.50
CA VAL A 194 11.08 -2.58 -16.04
C VAL A 194 11.45 -1.58 -14.94
N ARG A 195 10.48 -1.10 -14.16
CA ARG A 195 10.75 -0.19 -13.04
C ARG A 195 11.65 -0.81 -11.97
N TRP A 196 11.46 -2.09 -11.66
CA TRP A 196 12.34 -2.81 -10.72
C TRP A 196 13.76 -2.93 -11.25
N MET A 197 13.93 -3.26 -12.53
CA MET A 197 15.26 -3.33 -13.15
C MET A 197 15.97 -1.97 -13.16
N GLU A 198 15.25 -0.89 -13.49
CA GLU A 198 15.79 0.47 -13.44
C GLU A 198 16.21 0.88 -12.03
N GLU A 199 15.38 0.58 -11.02
CA GLU A 199 15.70 0.87 -9.62
C GLU A 199 16.88 0.03 -9.11
N GLU A 200 16.96 -1.26 -9.48
CA GLU A 200 18.11 -2.11 -9.15
C GLU A 200 19.41 -1.60 -9.80
N GLU A 201 19.35 -1.16 -11.05
CA GLU A 201 20.49 -0.57 -11.74
C GLU A 201 20.94 0.73 -11.06
N LYS A 202 19.98 1.60 -10.72
CA LYS A 202 20.23 2.84 -9.96
C LYS A 202 20.84 2.55 -8.59
N ILE A 203 20.28 1.62 -7.83
CA ILE A 203 20.83 1.18 -6.53
C ILE A 203 22.24 0.64 -6.70
N SER A 204 22.49 -0.19 -7.71
CA SER A 204 23.81 -0.75 -8.02
C SER A 204 24.83 0.35 -8.36
N PHE A 205 24.42 1.34 -9.16
CA PHE A 205 25.23 2.50 -9.51
C PHE A 205 25.56 3.35 -8.28
N GLU A 206 24.55 3.74 -7.49
CA GLU A 206 24.73 4.52 -6.27
C GLU A 206 25.62 3.79 -5.24
N LYS A 207 25.42 2.48 -5.05
CA LYS A 207 26.25 1.66 -4.15
C LYS A 207 27.71 1.59 -4.60
N LYS A 208 27.97 1.43 -5.91
CA LYS A 208 29.33 1.51 -6.47
C LYS A 208 29.95 2.90 -6.29
N GLY A 209 29.16 3.96 -6.47
CA GLY A 209 29.56 5.34 -6.21
C GLY A 209 29.95 5.57 -4.76
N ALA A 210 29.10 5.16 -3.81
CA ALA A 210 29.34 5.22 -2.39
C ALA A 210 30.64 4.50 -1.98
N GLN A 211 30.86 3.28 -2.51
CA GLN A 211 32.08 2.52 -2.23
C GLN A 211 33.34 3.22 -2.77
N LYS A 212 33.29 3.77 -3.99
CA LYS A 212 34.40 4.53 -4.56
C LYS A 212 34.72 5.77 -3.72
N LEU A 213 33.69 6.51 -3.31
CA LEU A 213 33.82 7.68 -2.47
C LEU A 213 34.40 7.32 -1.09
N TRP A 214 33.89 6.26 -0.45
CA TRP A 214 34.42 5.77 0.82
C TRP A 214 35.91 5.40 0.71
N ASN A 215 36.31 4.69 -0.35
CA ASN A 215 37.70 4.33 -0.60
C ASN A 215 38.58 5.57 -0.82
N LYS A 216 38.06 6.62 -1.47
CA LYS A 216 38.74 7.92 -1.62
C LYS A 216 38.93 8.59 -0.25
N LEU A 217 37.88 8.64 0.57
CA LEU A 217 37.94 9.21 1.93
C LEU A 217 38.93 8.45 2.82
N GLN A 218 38.96 7.12 2.75
CA GLN A 218 39.95 6.32 3.47
C GLN A 218 41.39 6.69 3.09
N LYS A 219 41.67 6.87 1.79
CA LYS A 219 43.00 7.29 1.32
C LYS A 219 43.35 8.69 1.79
N LEU A 220 42.43 9.65 1.65
CA LEU A 220 42.62 11.04 2.07
C LEU A 220 42.86 11.13 3.57
N PHE A 221 42.05 10.43 4.37
CA PHE A 221 42.21 10.40 5.81
C PHE A 221 43.55 9.78 6.22
N ARG A 222 43.97 8.69 5.57
CA ARG A 222 45.28 8.08 5.80
C ARG A 222 46.44 8.99 5.47
N LEU A 223 46.34 9.79 4.41
CA LEU A 223 47.35 10.79 4.06
C LEU A 223 47.41 11.91 5.11
N GLN A 224 46.28 12.35 5.65
CA GLN A 224 46.22 13.45 6.61
C GLN A 224 46.57 13.04 8.05
N LYS A 225 46.22 11.82 8.46
CA LYS A 225 46.26 11.36 9.87
C LYS A 225 47.11 10.11 10.09
N GLY A 226 47.72 9.55 9.04
CA GLY A 226 48.60 8.38 9.12
C GLY A 226 47.90 7.04 9.40
N SER A 227 46.58 7.03 9.61
CA SER A 227 45.78 5.86 10.00
C SER A 227 44.56 5.66 9.10
N SER A 228 43.96 4.48 9.12
CA SER A 228 42.71 4.21 8.40
C SER A 228 41.54 4.94 9.03
N LEU A 229 40.61 5.44 8.21
CA LEU A 229 39.37 6.04 8.68
C LEU A 229 38.57 5.00 9.50
N PRO A 230 38.33 5.25 10.80
CA PRO A 230 37.58 4.33 11.65
C PRO A 230 36.09 4.38 11.33
N LYS A 231 35.32 3.49 11.97
CA LYS A 231 33.86 3.66 12.05
C LYS A 231 33.56 4.99 12.75
N ILE A 232 32.64 5.78 12.19
CA ILE A 232 32.32 7.11 12.71
C ILE A 232 31.15 7.00 13.70
N GLU A 233 31.49 7.22 14.97
CA GLU A 233 30.53 7.32 16.06
C GLU A 233 30.09 8.78 16.25
N MET A 234 28.98 9.02 16.96
CA MET A 234 28.43 10.38 17.13
C MET A 234 29.44 11.36 17.74
N LYS A 235 30.29 10.90 18.67
CA LYS A 235 31.36 11.70 19.28
C LYS A 235 32.38 12.21 18.26
N ASP A 236 32.54 11.50 17.13
CA ASP A 236 33.50 11.80 16.07
C ASP A 236 32.84 12.54 14.90
N TYR A 237 31.52 12.77 14.96
CA TYR A 237 30.72 13.31 13.85
C TYR A 237 31.18 14.70 13.41
N LYS A 238 31.42 15.61 14.34
CA LYS A 238 31.84 16.99 14.02
C LYS A 238 33.18 17.02 13.28
N MET A 239 34.16 16.27 13.78
CA MET A 239 35.46 16.11 13.11
C MET A 239 35.29 15.49 11.72
N PHE A 240 34.42 14.50 11.59
CA PHE A 240 34.16 13.86 10.31
C PHE A 240 33.47 14.81 9.31
N LEU A 241 32.51 15.63 9.76
CA LEU A 241 31.89 16.67 8.94
C LEU A 241 32.91 17.69 8.45
N GLU A 242 33.75 18.22 9.34
CA GLU A 242 34.82 19.14 8.97
C GLU A 242 35.78 18.51 7.95
N PHE A 243 36.09 17.21 8.10
CA PHE A 243 36.88 16.47 7.13
C PHE A 243 36.17 16.36 5.77
N LEU A 244 34.87 16.12 5.73
CA LEU A 244 34.08 16.08 4.50
C LEU A 244 34.01 17.45 3.83
N ASP A 245 33.79 18.52 4.60
CA ASP A 245 33.76 19.91 4.13
C ASP A 245 35.12 20.32 3.53
N TYR A 246 36.22 20.02 4.24
CA TYR A 246 37.58 20.29 3.77
C TYR A 246 37.88 19.61 2.42
N ASN A 247 37.38 18.39 2.24
CA ASN A 247 37.55 17.63 1.00
C ASN A 247 36.47 17.92 -0.05
N ARG A 248 35.62 18.93 0.17
CA ARG A 248 34.55 19.39 -0.73
C ARG A 248 33.57 18.28 -1.14
N ILE A 249 33.21 17.41 -0.20
CA ILE A 249 32.20 16.37 -0.44
C ILE A 249 30.81 17.01 -0.40
N SER A 250 30.03 16.84 -1.46
CA SER A 250 28.70 17.47 -1.58
C SER A 250 27.70 16.87 -0.60
N ILE A 251 26.55 17.53 -0.39
CA ILE A 251 25.48 17.01 0.49
C ILE A 251 24.91 15.71 -0.11
N GLU A 252 24.72 15.65 -1.43
CA GLU A 252 24.23 14.46 -2.13
C GLU A 252 25.17 13.27 -1.95
N GLU A 253 26.47 13.51 -2.03
CA GLU A 253 27.50 12.49 -1.77
C GLU A 253 27.46 11.97 -0.31
N ARG A 254 27.18 12.85 0.66
CA ARG A 254 27.00 12.46 2.08
C ARG A 254 25.78 11.59 2.28
N ILE A 255 24.66 11.97 1.66
CA ILE A 255 23.41 11.19 1.71
C ILE A 255 23.63 9.79 1.11
N ILE A 256 24.32 9.70 -0.03
CA ILE A 256 24.67 8.42 -0.68
C ILE A 256 25.57 7.56 0.23
N LEU A 257 26.57 8.14 0.90
CA LEU A 257 27.38 7.41 1.88
C LEU A 257 26.54 6.87 3.03
N ALA A 258 25.66 7.69 3.60
CA ALA A 258 24.80 7.29 4.72
C ALA A 258 23.77 6.22 4.32
N LYS A 259 23.33 6.24 3.05
CA LYS A 259 22.40 5.25 2.49
C LYS A 259 23.07 3.90 2.28
N TYR A 260 24.30 3.85 1.77
CA TYR A 260 24.92 2.59 1.30
C TYR A 260 26.13 2.10 2.10
N MET A 261 26.72 2.93 2.95
CA MET A 261 27.87 2.59 3.80
C MET A 261 27.49 2.61 5.29
N GLY A 262 26.24 2.26 5.61
CA GLY A 262 25.68 2.37 6.97
C GLY A 262 26.46 1.58 8.04
N ASP A 263 27.18 0.52 7.66
CA ASP A 263 28.05 -0.25 8.54
C ASP A 263 29.29 0.55 9.02
N LYS A 264 29.64 1.63 8.32
CA LYS A 264 30.76 2.53 8.64
C LYS A 264 30.39 3.64 9.61
N PHE A 265 29.12 3.74 9.98
CA PHE A 265 28.59 4.81 10.83
C PHE A 265 27.78 4.21 11.98
N SER A 266 27.63 4.98 13.06
CA SER A 266 26.55 4.74 14.02
C SER A 266 25.19 5.09 13.39
N ASN A 267 24.10 4.49 13.87
CA ASN A 267 22.75 4.80 13.38
C ASN A 267 22.43 6.30 13.46
N LYS A 268 22.86 6.98 14.53
CA LYS A 268 22.63 8.42 14.72
C LYS A 268 23.38 9.25 13.67
N VAL A 269 24.64 8.90 13.37
CA VAL A 269 25.42 9.56 12.31
C VAL A 269 24.80 9.32 10.92
N CYS A 270 24.30 8.11 10.64
CA CYS A 270 23.56 7.83 9.40
C CYS A 270 22.36 8.76 9.23
N MET A 271 21.59 9.01 10.29
CA MET A 271 20.42 9.91 10.23
C MET A 271 20.85 11.36 9.97
N CYS A 272 21.85 11.87 10.69
CA CYS A 272 22.32 13.24 10.49
C CYS A 272 22.84 13.48 9.07
N LEU A 273 23.62 12.54 8.51
CA LEU A 273 24.11 12.61 7.13
C LEU A 273 22.98 12.52 6.08
N LYS A 274 21.90 11.79 6.36
CA LYS A 274 20.71 11.70 5.48
C LYS A 274 19.90 12.98 5.47
N ASN A 275 19.77 13.65 6.62
CA ASN A 275 18.96 14.86 6.77
C ASN A 275 19.72 16.13 6.38
N GLY A 276 21.02 16.04 6.07
CA GLY A 276 21.86 17.21 5.80
C GLY A 276 22.08 18.08 7.04
N GLU A 277 21.82 17.56 8.23
CA GLU A 277 21.89 18.30 9.48
C GLU A 277 23.34 18.40 9.97
N GLY A 278 23.85 19.63 9.98
CA GLY A 278 25.01 20.02 10.77
C GLY A 278 24.54 20.48 12.14
N GLU A 279 24.84 19.69 13.17
CA GLU A 279 24.70 19.97 14.62
C GLU A 279 23.36 19.60 15.30
N TRP A 280 23.51 18.79 16.37
CA TRP A 280 22.64 18.68 17.55
C TRP A 280 23.51 18.94 18.77
#